data_AF-A0A939NT87-F1
#
_entry.id   AF-A0A939NT87-F1
#
_cell.length_a   1.000
_cell.length_b   1.000
_cell.length_c   1.000
_cell.angle_alpha   90.00
_cell.angle_beta   90.00
_cell.angle_gamma   90.00
#
_symmetry.space_group_name_H-M   'P 1'
#
loop_
_entity.id
_entity.type
_entity.pdbx_description
1 polymer ?
#
loop_
_entity_poly.entity_id
_entity_poly.type
_entity_poly.pdbx_seq_one_letter_code
_entity_poly.pdbx_strand_id
1 'polypeptide(L)' 'MHSAFFSPSLYEGFGLPPLEAVPGICPVIASNAAAMPEVLGESAILVDPLR' A
#
# COMPACT_ATOMS: atom_id res chain seq x y z
N MET A 1 -6.17 -20.16 -2.83
CA MET A 1 -6.76 -18.94 -2.25
C MET A 1 -5.73 -17.84 -2.38
N HIS A 2 -6.04 -16.74 -3.06
CA HIS A 2 -5.14 -15.57 -3.15
C HIS A 2 -5.81 -14.43 -2.39
N SER A 3 -5.16 -13.97 -1.31
CA SER A 3 -5.57 -12.80 -0.52
C SER A 3 -4.66 -11.63 -0.85
N ALA A 4 -5.20 -10.42 -0.91
CA ALA A 4 -4.47 -9.17 -1.15
C ALA A 4 -4.79 -8.17 -0.03
N PHE A 5 -3.82 -7.34 0.34
CA PHE A 5 -4.01 -6.27 1.32
C PHE A 5 -4.34 -4.96 0.58
N PHE A 6 -5.38 -4.25 0.99
CA PHE A 6 -5.84 -3.01 0.35
C PHE A 6 -5.93 -1.85 1.35
N SER A 7 -5.20 -0.77 1.08
CA SER A 7 -5.18 0.45 1.92
C SER A 7 -5.27 1.74 1.08
N PRO A 8 -6.48 2.17 0.67
CA PRO A 8 -6.68 3.34 -0.20
C PRO A 8 -6.76 4.68 0.56
N SER A 9 -6.07 4.83 1.68
CA SER A 9 -6.18 6.02 2.53
C SER A 9 -5.69 7.29 1.83
N LEU A 10 -6.42 8.40 2.00
CA LEU A 10 -6.00 9.72 1.49
C LEU A 10 -4.84 10.33 2.29
N TYR A 11 -4.70 9.91 3.55
CA TYR A 11 -3.64 10.34 4.43
C TYR A 11 -3.24 9.19 5.33
N GLU A 12 -2.11 8.58 5.03
CA GLU A 12 -1.46 7.57 5.85
C GLU A 12 -0.10 8.12 6.27
N GLY A 13 0.28 7.92 7.53
CA GLY A 13 1.59 8.32 8.04
C GLY A 13 2.69 7.41 7.49
N PHE A 14 3.42 6.73 8.37
CA PHE A 14 4.53 5.88 7.95
C PHE A 14 4.11 4.59 7.20
N GLY A 15 2.81 4.29 7.10
CA GLY A 15 2.35 3.11 6.35
C GLY A 15 2.77 1.79 6.96
N LEU A 16 2.83 1.68 8.29
CA LEU A 16 3.20 0.44 8.99
C LEU A 16 2.36 -0.77 8.55
N PRO A 17 1.02 -0.69 8.39
CA PRO A 17 0.25 -1.87 7.95
C PRO A 17 0.56 -2.32 6.51
N PRO A 18 0.61 -1.42 5.49
CA PRO A 18 1.12 -1.79 4.17
C PRO A 18 2.56 -2.33 4.18
N LEU A 19 3.44 -1.77 5.02
CA LEU A 19 4.84 -2.16 5.11
C LEU A 19 5.04 -3.52 5.79
N GLU A 20 4.25 -3.86 6.80
CA GLU A 20 4.25 -5.19 7.42
C GLU A 20 3.65 -6.28 6.52
N ALA A 21 2.79 -5.89 5.57
CA ALA A 21 2.26 -6.79 4.55
C ALA A 21 3.30 -7.13 3.45
N VAL A 22 4.41 -6.40 3.38
CA VAL A 22 5.57 -6.66 2.50
C VAL A 22 6.73 -7.21 3.36
N PRO A 23 7.29 -8.43 3.17
CA PRO A 23 7.22 -9.35 2.02
C PRO A 23 6.84 -10.82 2.36
N GLY A 24 6.00 -11.46 1.50
CA GLY A 24 6.00 -12.93 1.32
C GLY A 24 4.65 -13.64 1.14
N ILE A 25 3.51 -13.06 1.52
CA ILE A 25 2.23 -13.80 1.60
C ILE A 25 1.11 -13.20 0.71
N CYS A 26 1.10 -11.89 0.49
CA CYS A 26 0.04 -11.25 -0.29
C CYS A 26 0.53 -9.99 -1.04
N PRO A 27 0.03 -9.74 -2.27
CA PRO A 27 0.22 -8.47 -2.93
C PRO A 27 -0.42 -7.33 -2.11
N VAL A 28 0.29 -6.20 -2.02
CA VAL A 28 -0.16 -4.97 -1.36
C VAL A 28 -0.63 -4.00 -2.41
N ILE A 29 -1.84 -3.47 -2.22
CA ILE A 29 -2.42 -2.39 -3.02
C ILE A 29 -2.65 -1.21 -2.07
N ALA A 30 -2.06 -0.06 -2.36
CA ALA A 30 -2.14 1.12 -1.51
C ALA A 30 -2.44 2.38 -2.34
N SER A 31 -2.87 3.47 -1.70
CA SER A 31 -3.01 4.75 -2.39
C SER A 31 -1.63 5.31 -2.79
N ASN A 32 -1.58 6.11 -3.85
CA ASN A 32 -0.41 6.91 -4.21
C ASN A 32 -0.33 8.25 -3.46
N ALA A 33 -1.07 8.38 -2.35
CA ALA A 33 -1.18 9.62 -1.58
C ALA A 33 -0.24 9.63 -0.36
N ALA A 34 -0.04 10.82 0.20
CA ALA A 34 0.80 11.04 1.38
C ALA A 34 2.20 10.41 1.24
N ALA A 35 2.67 9.68 2.26
CA ALA A 35 4.00 9.06 2.26
C ALA A 35 4.05 7.68 1.57
N MET A 36 2.93 7.15 1.07
CA MET A 36 2.87 5.77 0.55
C MET A 36 3.82 5.50 -0.63
N PRO A 37 3.99 6.41 -1.61
CA PRO A 37 4.98 6.20 -2.68
C PRO A 37 6.42 6.12 -2.17
N GLU A 38 6.76 6.91 -1.15
CA GLU A 38 8.12 6.95 -0.57
C GLU A 38 8.39 5.71 0.30
N VAL A 39 7.38 5.24 1.03
CA VAL A 39 7.47 4.09 1.95
C VAL A 39 7.46 2.76 1.19
N LEU A 40 6.57 2.61 0.21
CA LEU A 40 6.33 1.32 -0.45
C LEU A 40 7.07 1.16 -1.78
N GLY A 41 7.40 2.26 -2.47
CA GLY A 41 8.11 2.21 -3.75
C GLY A 41 7.49 1.21 -4.73
N GLU A 42 8.31 0.32 -5.28
CA GLU A 42 7.89 -0.72 -6.25
C GLU A 42 7.36 -2.00 -5.59
N SER A 43 7.31 -2.06 -4.25
CA SER A 43 6.87 -3.27 -3.52
C SER A 43 5.34 -3.41 -3.42
N ALA A 44 4.61 -2.38 -3.80
CA ALA A 44 3.14 -2.34 -3.78
C ALA A 44 2.58 -1.81 -5.11
N ILE A 45 1.33 -2.17 -5.39
CA ILE A 45 0.55 -1.56 -6.48
C ILE A 45 -0.07 -0.27 -5.93
N LEU A 46 0.36 0.87 -6.45
CA LEU A 46 -0.14 2.18 -6.03
C LEU A 46 -1.30 2.63 -6.92
N VAL A 47 -2.40 3.06 -6.31
CA VAL A 47 -3.62 3.52 -7.00
C VAL A 47 -3.96 4.97 -6.65
N ASP A 48 -4.57 5.70 -7.58
CA ASP A 48 -5.17 7.02 -7.27
C ASP A 48 -6.39 6.79 -6.37
N PRO A 49 -6.40 7.28 -5.11
CA PRO A 49 -7.52 7.04 -4.20
C PRO A 49 -8.79 7.82 -4.57
N LEU A 50 -8.73 8.70 -5.58
CA LEU A 50 -9.85 9.53 -6.02
C LEU A 50 -10.39 9.17 -7.42
N ARG A 51 -9.88 8.12 -8.07
CA ARG A 51 -10.28 7.72 -9.43
C ARG A 51 -10.56 6.24 -9.58
#